data_AF-V8NMJ4-F1
#
_entry.id   AF-V8NMJ4-F1
#
_cell.length_a   1.000
_cell.length_b   1.000
_cell.length_c   1.000
_cell.angle_alpha   90.00
_cell.angle_beta   90.00
_cell.angle_gamma   90.00
#
_symmetry.space_group_name_H-M   'P 1'
#
loop_
_entity.id
_entity.type
_entity.pdbx_description
1 polymer ?
#
loop_
_entity_poly.entity_id
_entity_poly.type
_entity_poly.pdbx_seq_one_letter_code
_entity_poly.pdbx_strand_id
1 'polypeptide(L)'
;MHLYMTSALNKSDMKAVGLQMALDLLAKKEKKDSITGLRTRTKPGRPDWKQKIDKDNKGEVQVFFCGSPALAKVVKAQCEQFTFPFFKENF
;
A
#
# COMPACT_ATOMS: atom_id res chain seq x y z
N MET A 1 -5.20 -5.55 -6.02
CA MET A 1 -5.21 -5.44 -4.54
C MET A 1 -3.79 -5.18 -4.06
N HIS A 2 -3.59 -4.30 -3.08
CA HIS A 2 -2.28 -4.06 -2.47
C HIS A 2 -2.41 -4.10 -0.95
N LEU A 3 -1.58 -4.92 -0.32
CA LEU A 3 -1.56 -5.10 1.13
C LEU A 3 -0.29 -4.46 1.68
N TYR A 4 -0.40 -3.71 2.77
CA TYR A 4 0.71 -3.02 3.41
C TYR A 4 0.73 -3.32 4.90
N MET A 5 1.90 -3.74 5.41
CA MET A 5 2.12 -3.97 6.83
C MET A 5 2.96 -2.82 7.40
N THR A 6 2.29 -1.82 7.98
CA THR A 6 2.95 -0.59 8.46
C THR A 6 3.76 -0.76 9.73
N SER A 7 3.55 -1.87 10.45
CA SER A 7 4.37 -2.29 11.60
C SER A 7 5.69 -2.94 11.18
N ALA A 8 5.80 -3.41 9.93
CA ALA A 8 7.04 -4.01 9.44
C ALA A 8 8.13 -2.92 9.38
N LEU A 9 9.25 -3.22 10.05
CA LEU A 9 10.38 -2.33 10.28
C LEU A 9 10.91 -1.73 8.96
N ASN A 10 11.36 -0.47 9.05
CA ASN A 10 12.02 0.23 7.97
C ASN A 10 13.26 -0.54 7.47
N LYS A 11 13.62 -0.35 6.20
CA LYS A 11 14.78 -0.96 5.52
C LYS A 11 16.15 -0.75 6.20
N SER A 12 16.21 0.03 7.28
CA SER A 12 17.42 0.34 8.05
C SER A 12 17.78 -0.73 9.09
N ASP A 13 16.87 -1.62 9.46
CA ASP A 13 17.17 -2.75 10.37
C ASP A 13 17.59 -3.98 9.55
N MET A 14 18.86 -4.38 9.64
CA MET A 14 19.41 -5.50 8.87
C MET A 14 18.65 -6.82 9.09
N LYS A 15 18.07 -7.04 10.29
CA LYS A 15 17.25 -8.23 10.56
C LYS A 15 15.94 -8.19 9.78
N ALA A 16 15.33 -7.01 9.70
CA ALA A 16 14.11 -6.80 8.92
C ALA A 16 14.35 -6.98 7.42
N VAL A 17 15.51 -6.55 6.92
CA VAL A 17 15.91 -6.78 5.52
C VAL A 17 16.03 -8.27 5.21
N GLY A 18 16.72 -9.03 6.06
CA GLY A 18 16.87 -10.48 5.89
C GLY A 18 15.54 -11.22 5.90
N LEU A 19 14.66 -10.90 6.85
CA LEU A 19 13.31 -11.46 6.90
C LEU A 19 12.49 -11.12 5.65
N GLN A 20 12.53 -9.86 5.21
CA GLN A 20 11.80 -9.44 4.02
C GLN A 20 12.29 -10.16 2.75
N MET A 21 13.60 -10.36 2.63
CA MET A 21 14.18 -11.13 1.52
C MET A 21 13.72 -12.59 1.56
N ALA A 22 13.71 -13.23 2.73
CA ALA A 22 13.24 -14.60 2.88
C ALA A 22 11.76 -14.73 2.48
N LEU A 23 10.90 -13.83 2.97
CA LEU A 23 9.48 -13.78 2.60
C LEU A 23 9.28 -13.56 1.09
N ASP A 24 10.15 -12.76 0.46
CA ASP A 24 10.08 -12.51 -0.98
C ASP A 24 10.47 -13.72 -1.82
N LEU A 25 11.48 -14.47 -1.38
CA LEU A 25 11.89 -15.71 -2.03
C LEU A 25 10.80 -16.78 -1.92
N LEU A 26 10.20 -16.92 -0.72
CA LEU A 26 9.09 -17.84 -0.51
C LEU A 26 7.88 -17.47 -1.37
N ALA A 27 7.50 -16.19 -1.40
CA ALA A 27 6.38 -15.74 -2.20
C ALA A 27 6.57 -15.98 -3.71
N LYS A 28 7.79 -15.82 -4.22
CA LYS A 28 8.13 -16.13 -5.61
C LYS A 28 8.07 -17.64 -5.90
N LYS A 29 8.55 -18.47 -4.97
CA LYS A 29 8.56 -19.93 -5.11
C LYS A 29 7.16 -20.52 -5.06
N GLU A 30 6.38 -20.11 -4.07
CA GLU A 30 5.04 -20.68 -3.79
C GLU A 30 3.91 -19.97 -4.56
N LYS A 31 4.22 -18.82 -5.20
CA LYS A 31 3.24 -17.93 -5.85
C LYS A 31 2.11 -17.49 -4.91
N LYS A 32 2.42 -17.44 -3.61
CA LYS A 32 1.51 -17.16 -2.50
C LYS A 32 2.27 -16.44 -1.40
N ASP A 33 1.64 -15.45 -0.79
CA ASP A 33 2.16 -14.73 0.35
C ASP A 33 2.11 -15.63 1.60
N SER A 34 3.24 -15.83 2.27
CA SER A 34 3.34 -16.72 3.44
C SER A 34 2.72 -16.16 4.72
N ILE A 35 2.42 -14.85 4.78
CA ILE A 35 1.77 -14.20 5.94
C ILE A 35 0.25 -14.36 5.85
N THR A 36 -0.30 -14.07 4.67
CA THR A 36 -1.76 -13.95 4.46
C THR A 36 -2.36 -15.12 3.69
N GLY A 37 -1.53 -15.90 3.01
CA GLY A 37 -1.97 -16.95 2.11
C GLY A 37 -2.62 -16.44 0.81
N LEU A 38 -2.53 -15.16 0.49
CA LEU A 38 -3.10 -14.62 -0.74
C LEU A 38 -2.08 -14.69 -1.89
N ARG A 39 -2.54 -14.65 -3.14
CA ARG A 39 -1.64 -14.42 -4.30
C ARG A 39 -1.05 -13.01 -4.28
N THR A 40 -1.76 -12.06 -3.66
CA THR A 40 -1.30 -10.69 -3.48
C THR A 40 -0.20 -10.65 -2.41
N ARG A 41 0.98 -10.13 -2.76
CA ARG A 41 2.08 -9.93 -1.82
C ARG A 41 1.84 -8.74 -0.88
N THR A 42 2.09 -8.96 0.40
CA THR A 42 2.14 -7.96 1.47
C THR A 42 3.44 -7.17 1.35
N LYS A 43 3.31 -5.85 1.25
CA LYS A 43 4.44 -4.93 1.19
C LYS A 43 4.74 -4.42 2.60
N PRO A 44 6.00 -4.41 3.05
CA PRO A 44 6.35 -3.79 4.32
C PRO A 44 6.25 -2.26 4.24
N GLY A 45 5.99 -1.63 5.38
CA GLY A 45 6.01 -0.18 5.53
C GLY A 45 4.72 0.52 5.06
N ARG A 46 4.78 1.85 5.04
CA ARG A 46 3.64 2.69 4.63
C ARG A 46 3.56 2.78 3.10
N PRO A 47 2.34 2.85 2.53
CA PRO A 47 2.17 3.11 1.10
C PRO A 47 2.78 4.46 0.72
N ASP A 48 3.48 4.51 -0.41
CA ASP A 48 3.78 5.76 -1.09
C ASP A 48 2.53 6.20 -1.88
N TRP A 49 1.73 7.06 -1.26
CA TRP A 49 0.50 7.57 -1.87
C TRP A 49 0.78 8.39 -3.13
N LYS A 50 1.96 9.02 -3.26
CA LYS A 50 2.33 9.80 -4.44
C LYS A 50 2.45 8.94 -5.68
N GLN A 51 3.11 7.79 -5.55
CA GLN A 51 3.22 6.82 -6.63
C GLN A 51 1.93 6.04 -6.87
N LYS A 52 1.03 5.98 -5.89
CA LYS A 52 -0.17 5.16 -5.99
C LYS A 52 -1.37 5.89 -6.58
N ILE A 53 -1.47 7.17 -6.28
CA ILE A 53 -2.48 8.09 -6.79
C ILE A 53 -1.75 8.94 -7.81
N ASP A 54 -1.62 8.40 -9.02
CA ASP A 54 -0.97 9.02 -10.17
C ASP A 54 -1.93 9.11 -11.36
N LYS A 55 -1.59 9.97 -12.32
CA LYS A 55 -2.42 10.23 -13.52
C LYS A 55 -2.21 9.23 -14.66
N ASP A 56 -1.35 8.22 -14.47
CA ASP A 56 -0.90 7.34 -15.55
C ASP A 56 -2.07 6.53 -16.17
N ASN A 57 -2.56 6.98 -17.33
CA ASN A 57 -3.47 6.29 -18.25
C ASN A 57 -4.65 5.53 -17.61
N LYS A 58 -5.23 6.07 -16.51
CA LYS A 58 -6.35 5.42 -15.81
C LYS A 58 -7.73 6.02 -16.12
N GLY A 59 -7.81 7.00 -17.03
CA GLY A 59 -9.05 7.70 -17.33
C GLY A 59 -9.53 8.56 -16.16
N GLU A 60 -10.85 8.64 -15.97
CA GLU A 60 -11.44 9.30 -14.80
C GLU A 60 -11.25 8.43 -13.56
N VAL A 61 -10.55 8.96 -12.55
CA VAL A 61 -10.23 8.25 -11.31
C VAL A 61 -10.99 8.89 -10.16
N GLN A 62 -11.76 8.08 -9.44
CA GLN A 62 -12.42 8.45 -8.19
C GLN A 62 -11.83 7.66 -7.03
N VAL A 63 -11.56 8.33 -5.91
CA VAL A 63 -10.91 7.72 -4.75
C VAL A 63 -11.86 7.67 -3.57
N PHE A 64 -12.08 6.46 -3.06
CA PHE A 64 -12.92 6.17 -1.91
C PHE A 64 -12.05 5.73 -0.73
N PHE A 65 -12.29 6.28 0.46
CA PHE A 65 -11.47 6.01 1.64
C PHE A 65 -12.30 5.76 2.89
N CYS A 66 -12.06 4.61 3.53
CA CYS A 66 -12.53 4.27 4.87
C CYS A 66 -11.32 3.94 5.77
N GLY A 67 -11.21 4.59 6.92
CA GLY A 67 -10.09 4.41 7.84
C GLY A 67 -9.82 5.63 8.73
N SER A 68 -8.60 5.70 9.29
CA SER A 68 -8.28 6.73 10.28
C SER A 68 -8.31 8.15 9.69
N PRO A 69 -8.78 9.16 10.45
CA PRO A 69 -8.84 10.55 9.97
C PRO A 69 -7.47 11.12 9.58
N ALA A 70 -6.41 10.69 10.24
CA ALA A 70 -5.05 11.13 9.92
C ALA A 70 -4.63 10.66 8.52
N LEU A 71 -4.92 9.41 8.17
CA LEU A 71 -4.59 8.87 6.85
C LEU A 71 -5.50 9.47 5.76
N ALA A 72 -6.78 9.72 6.08
CA ALA A 72 -7.70 10.40 5.17
C ALA A 72 -7.14 11.74 4.68
N LYS A 73 -6.54 12.54 5.58
CA LYS A 73 -5.92 13.83 5.23
C LYS A 73 -4.77 13.65 4.23
N VAL A 74 -3.91 12.65 4.43
CA VAL A 74 -2.78 12.36 3.53
C VAL A 74 -3.28 11.94 2.14
N VAL A 75 -4.26 11.04 2.09
CA VAL A 75 -4.83 10.55 0.82
C VAL A 75 -5.56 11.67 0.08
N LYS A 76 -6.37 12.48 0.78
CA LYS A 76 -7.08 13.63 0.20
C LYS A 76 -6.12 14.65 -0.41
N ALA A 77 -5.07 15.04 0.32
CA ALA A 77 -4.05 15.97 -0.17
C ALA A 77 -3.35 15.45 -1.44
N GLN A 78 -3.21 14.13 -1.56
CA GLN A 78 -2.65 13.53 -2.76
C GLN A 78 -3.63 13.50 -3.94
N CYS A 79 -4.93 13.29 -3.68
CA CYS A 79 -5.97 13.35 -4.72
C CYS A 79 -6.11 14.78 -5.29
N GLU A 80 -5.98 15.79 -4.43
CA GLU A 80 -6.04 17.20 -4.82
C GLU A 80 -4.95 17.58 -5.84
N GLN A 81 -3.76 16.99 -5.76
CA GLN A 81 -2.66 17.21 -6.72
C GLN A 81 -3.02 16.79 -8.16
N PHE A 82 -3.91 15.81 -8.31
CA PHE A 82 -4.32 15.27 -9.61
C PHE A 82 -5.78 15.59 -9.94
N THR A 83 -6.45 16.40 -9.11
CA THR A 83 -7.86 16.77 -9.25
C THR A 83 -8.79 15.55 -9.27
N PHE A 84 -8.45 14.52 -8.51
CA PHE A 84 -9.30 13.33 -8.37
C PHE A 84 -10.37 13.56 -7.30
N PRO A 85 -11.66 13.26 -7.58
CA PRO A 85 -12.70 13.24 -6.57
C PRO A 85 -12.33 12.31 -5.41
N PHE A 86 -12.43 12.82 -4.18
CA PHE A 86 -12.15 12.06 -2.96
C PHE A 86 -13.41 11.96 -2.10
N PHE A 87 -13.80 10.74 -1.77
CA PHE A 87 -14.96 10.44 -0.96
C PHE A 87 -14.52 9.73 0.33
N LYS A 88 -14.83 10.36 1.46
CA LYS A 88 -14.67 9.71 2.77
C LYS A 88 -15.91 8.89 3.06
N GLU A 89 -15.73 7.60 3.24
CA GLU A 89 -16.78 6.65 3.55
C GLU A 89 -16.64 6.15 4.98
N ASN A 90 -17.76 5.78 5.59
CA ASN A 90 -17.80 5.09 6.88
C ASN A 90 -18.68 3.86 6.69
N PHE A 91 -18.05 2.69 6.57
CA PHE A 91 -18.70 1.40 6.46
C PHE A 91 -18.52 0.61 7.75
#